data_AF-A0A6A4IBG4-F1
#
_entry.id   AF-A0A6A4IBG4-F1
#
_cell.length_a   1.000
_cell.length_b   1.000
_cell.length_c   1.000
_cell.angle_alpha   90.00
_cell.angle_beta   90.00
_cell.angle_gamma   90.00
#
_symmetry.space_group_name_H-M   'P 1'
#
loop_
_entity.id
_entity.type
_entity.pdbx_description
1 polymer ?
#
loop_
_entity_poly.entity_id
_entity_poly.type
_entity_poly.pdbx_seq_one_letter_code
_entity_poly.pdbx_strand_id
1 'polypeptide(L)'
;MAWDELQSAINDLATKTAASRRKDIKFVVERLPSLLSTIESSAPSPNELDELYALLRKPLVPLYATFLLPTMRLAAALVDGIHKFKIVVGRSKHDVSLLPQWERLQRAITAGVLDYLEETTTPNASKSTIENCMFSVVCQHYFPLASESSYEEASLDLRCNVHLLLSNCVEEHPVNQSKLRDSNLLGGARLGLSISRTKEFLALESLFELFAGICPPKSSIDKHRRFVDSVFNPTLFPLHKDLKNIAGSLNSNDWEAAATKFIEVLARMDISFPIVQRRDFRRFPSPSGRMYVDRDGLTSNIEQDDAYDTFFIPYSNISKIHYSSYSTSSTTFTFDLTIPPTFGGVIPETRQAVTLAIDIPRGNREQFMASLKNRGLAHRFDQ
;
A
#
# COMPACT_ATOMS: atom_id res chain seq x y z
N MET A 1 30.97 -8.08 -2.42
CA MET A 1 29.93 -9.12 -2.32
C MET A 1 28.54 -8.62 -1.95
N ALA A 2 28.36 -7.60 -1.10
CA ALA A 2 27.00 -7.14 -0.77
C ALA A 2 26.28 -6.38 -1.90
N TRP A 3 26.98 -5.87 -2.92
CA TRP A 3 26.37 -5.01 -3.96
C TRP A 3 26.76 -5.41 -5.39
N ASP A 4 27.27 -6.63 -5.58
CA ASP A 4 27.83 -7.07 -6.86
C ASP A 4 26.76 -7.12 -7.97
N GLU A 5 25.52 -7.52 -7.63
CA GLU A 5 24.38 -7.51 -8.55
C GLU A 5 23.99 -6.08 -8.96
N LEU A 6 24.00 -5.14 -8.01
CA LEU A 6 23.71 -3.74 -8.28
C LEU A 6 24.80 -3.11 -9.16
N GLN A 7 26.08 -3.36 -8.84
CA GLN A 7 27.21 -2.90 -9.65
C GLN A 7 27.14 -3.48 -11.07
N SER A 8 26.78 -4.75 -11.22
CA SER A 8 26.58 -5.39 -12.52
C SER A 8 25.44 -4.74 -13.31
N ALA A 9 24.30 -4.47 -12.67
CA ALA A 9 23.17 -3.81 -13.31
C ALA A 9 23.48 -2.37 -13.76
N ILE A 10 24.24 -1.62 -12.95
CA ILE A 10 24.74 -0.28 -13.30
C ILE A 10 25.64 -0.36 -14.54
N ASN A 11 26.58 -1.31 -14.57
CA ASN A 11 27.52 -1.48 -15.69
C ASN A 11 26.82 -1.91 -16.98
N ASP A 12 25.83 -2.83 -16.89
CA ASP A 12 25.01 -3.23 -18.05
C ASP A 12 24.24 -2.03 -18.59
N LEU A 13 23.56 -1.27 -17.72
CA LEU A 13 22.80 -0.08 -18.14
C LEU A 13 23.71 0.97 -18.78
N ALA A 14 24.87 1.26 -18.18
CA ALA A 14 25.86 2.19 -18.74
C ALA A 14 26.35 1.74 -20.12
N THR A 15 26.61 0.44 -20.29
CA THR A 15 27.03 -0.14 -21.57
C THR A 15 25.95 0.00 -22.64
N LYS A 16 24.69 -0.32 -22.30
CA LYS A 16 23.56 -0.24 -23.23
C LYS A 16 23.21 1.19 -23.61
N THR A 17 23.49 2.16 -22.74
CA THR A 17 23.19 3.58 -22.95
C THR A 17 24.35 4.37 -23.55
N ALA A 18 25.54 3.79 -23.69
CA ALA A 18 26.75 4.48 -24.16
C ALA A 18 26.58 5.22 -25.49
N ALA A 19 25.81 4.66 -26.43
CA ALA A 19 25.54 5.25 -27.74
C ALA A 19 24.38 6.26 -27.75
N SER A 20 23.63 6.38 -26.65
CA SER A 20 22.49 7.29 -26.56
C SER A 20 22.93 8.74 -26.69
N ARG A 21 22.20 9.54 -27.48
CA ARG A 21 22.42 11.00 -27.60
C ARG A 21 21.47 11.84 -26.75
N ARG A 22 20.51 11.19 -26.09
CA ARG A 22 19.49 11.81 -25.25
C ARG A 22 20.10 12.36 -23.97
N LYS A 23 19.96 13.68 -23.75
CA LYS A 23 20.60 14.41 -22.63
C LYS A 23 20.07 13.95 -21.26
N ASP A 24 18.76 13.74 -21.17
CA ASP A 24 18.07 13.21 -20.00
C ASP A 24 18.59 11.81 -19.61
N ILE A 25 18.79 10.92 -20.59
CA ILE A 25 19.35 9.58 -20.36
C ILE A 25 20.81 9.66 -19.87
N LYS A 26 21.65 10.46 -20.54
CA LYS A 26 23.06 10.61 -20.15
C LYS A 26 23.19 11.17 -18.73
N PHE A 27 22.42 12.19 -18.40
CA PHE A 27 22.42 12.82 -17.08
C PHE A 27 22.22 11.80 -15.96
N VAL A 28 21.29 10.86 -16.14
CA VAL A 28 21.01 9.85 -15.11
C VAL A 28 22.10 8.79 -15.06
N VAL A 29 22.55 8.29 -16.21
CA VAL A 29 23.59 7.25 -16.29
C VAL A 29 24.92 7.71 -15.69
N GLU A 30 25.32 8.97 -15.92
CA GLU A 30 26.53 9.57 -15.36
C GLU A 30 26.48 9.68 -13.82
N ARG A 31 25.28 9.69 -13.21
CA ARG A 31 25.06 9.76 -11.76
C ARG A 31 24.90 8.39 -11.10
N LEU A 32 24.86 7.29 -11.85
CA LEU A 32 24.73 5.94 -11.27
C LEU A 32 25.94 5.53 -10.40
N PRO A 33 27.20 5.86 -10.75
CA PRO A 33 28.34 5.54 -9.88
C PRO A 33 28.28 6.25 -8.53
N SER A 34 27.92 7.54 -8.51
CA SER A 34 27.74 8.29 -7.26
C SER A 34 26.58 7.75 -6.44
N LEU A 35 25.53 7.25 -7.10
CA LEU A 35 24.41 6.59 -6.44
C LEU A 35 24.87 5.34 -5.69
N LEU A 36 25.68 4.49 -6.35
CA LEU A 36 26.21 3.29 -5.71
C LEU A 36 27.05 3.65 -4.49
N SER A 37 27.97 4.62 -4.62
CA SER A 37 28.79 5.07 -3.49
C SER A 37 27.95 5.55 -2.30
N THR A 38 26.84 6.25 -2.57
CA THR A 38 25.93 6.74 -1.52
C THR A 38 25.18 5.59 -0.86
N ILE A 39 24.67 4.65 -1.66
CA ILE A 39 23.98 3.46 -1.14
C ILE A 39 24.96 2.58 -0.36
N GLU A 40 26.22 2.44 -0.76
CA GLU A 40 27.20 1.64 -0.04
C GLU A 40 27.63 2.28 1.29
N SER A 41 27.55 3.62 1.42
CA SER A 41 27.89 4.35 2.63
C SER A 41 27.14 3.83 3.86
N SER A 42 27.85 3.65 4.98
CA SER A 42 27.26 3.25 6.25
C SER A 42 26.49 4.37 6.95
N ALA A 43 26.78 5.63 6.60
CA ALA A 43 26.18 6.81 7.20
C ALA A 43 25.99 7.92 6.15
N PRO A 44 25.12 7.72 5.14
CA PRO A 44 24.81 8.77 4.19
C PRO A 44 24.11 9.92 4.90
N SER A 45 24.44 11.14 4.49
CA SER A 45 23.77 12.34 4.96
C SER A 45 22.33 12.42 4.43
N PRO A 46 21.42 13.13 5.13
CA PRO A 46 20.05 13.33 4.64
C PRO A 46 19.99 13.95 3.24
N ASN A 47 20.87 14.89 2.94
CA ASN A 47 20.92 15.54 1.62
C ASN A 47 21.29 14.55 0.51
N GLU A 48 22.25 13.66 0.75
CA GLU A 48 22.62 12.61 -0.22
C GLU A 48 21.43 11.66 -0.47
N LEU A 49 20.67 11.31 0.57
CA LEU A 49 19.46 10.50 0.43
C LEU A 49 18.34 11.23 -0.32
N ASP A 50 18.16 12.54 -0.12
CA ASP A 50 17.19 13.34 -0.86
C ASP A 50 17.58 13.48 -2.35
N GLU A 51 18.88 13.63 -2.65
CA GLU A 51 19.37 13.62 -4.02
C GLU A 51 19.13 12.26 -4.71
N LEU A 52 19.36 11.16 -4.00
CA LEU A 52 19.03 9.81 -4.48
C LEU A 52 17.53 9.68 -4.76
N TYR A 53 16.70 10.12 -3.82
CA TYR A 53 15.25 10.09 -3.97
C TYR A 53 14.80 10.82 -5.23
N ALA A 54 15.34 12.02 -5.47
CA ALA A 54 15.03 12.82 -6.65
C ALA A 54 15.45 12.11 -7.95
N LEU A 55 16.55 11.35 -7.94
CA LEU A 55 17.05 10.61 -9.10
C LEU A 55 16.22 9.36 -9.41
N LEU A 56 15.70 8.67 -8.40
CA LEU A 56 15.16 7.31 -8.51
C LEU A 56 13.69 7.20 -8.96
N ARG A 57 12.96 8.31 -9.12
CA ARG A 57 11.58 8.29 -9.61
C ARG A 57 11.48 8.80 -11.05
N LYS A 58 11.20 10.09 -11.24
CA LYS A 58 10.93 10.68 -12.57
C LYS A 58 12.13 10.61 -13.53
N PRO A 59 13.39 10.84 -13.09
CA PRO A 59 14.53 10.73 -14.00
C PRO A 59 14.76 9.32 -14.58
N LEU A 60 14.31 8.25 -13.91
CA LEU A 60 14.38 6.89 -14.46
C LEU A 60 13.34 6.61 -15.55
N VAL A 61 12.24 7.37 -15.64
CA VAL A 61 11.16 7.11 -16.62
C VAL A 61 11.64 7.10 -18.07
N PRO A 62 12.44 8.07 -18.56
CA PRO A 62 13.04 8.01 -19.90
C PRO A 62 13.89 6.76 -20.16
N LEU A 63 14.55 6.24 -19.11
CA LEU A 63 15.35 5.01 -19.18
C LEU A 63 14.45 3.77 -19.28
N TYR A 64 13.35 3.69 -18.52
CA TYR A 64 12.36 2.61 -18.70
C TYR A 64 11.77 2.62 -20.11
N ALA A 65 11.46 3.79 -20.65
CA ALA A 65 10.88 3.93 -21.98
C ALA A 65 11.85 3.51 -23.10
N THR A 66 13.16 3.74 -22.94
CA THR A 66 14.14 3.52 -24.01
C THR A 66 14.96 2.22 -23.84
N PHE A 67 15.24 1.85 -22.60
CA PHE A 67 16.11 0.74 -22.21
C PHE A 67 15.44 -0.09 -21.10
N LEU A 68 14.22 -0.55 -21.37
CA LEU A 68 13.34 -1.16 -20.36
C LEU A 68 14.03 -2.26 -19.55
N LEU A 69 14.51 -3.32 -20.20
CA LEU A 69 15.05 -4.49 -19.49
C LEU A 69 16.29 -4.15 -18.62
N PRO A 70 17.33 -3.46 -19.13
CA PRO A 70 18.46 -3.05 -18.28
C PRO A 70 18.03 -2.15 -17.11
N THR A 71 17.10 -1.21 -17.34
CA THR A 71 16.62 -0.30 -16.29
C THR A 71 15.78 -1.04 -15.24
N MET A 72 14.96 -2.01 -15.65
CA MET A 72 14.21 -2.86 -14.72
C MET A 72 15.10 -3.77 -13.89
N ARG A 73 16.19 -4.29 -14.45
CA ARG A 73 17.21 -5.04 -13.69
C ARG A 73 17.88 -4.17 -12.65
N LEU A 74 18.23 -2.93 -13.00
CA LEU A 74 18.75 -1.95 -12.05
C LEU A 74 17.73 -1.68 -10.93
N ALA A 75 16.47 -1.43 -11.27
CA ALA A 75 15.41 -1.19 -10.30
C ALA A 75 15.23 -2.37 -9.34
N ALA A 76 15.21 -3.60 -9.86
CA ALA A 76 15.12 -4.81 -9.06
C ALA A 76 16.32 -4.98 -8.11
N ALA A 77 17.54 -4.78 -8.60
CA ALA A 77 18.76 -4.87 -7.80
C ALA A 77 18.81 -3.78 -6.70
N LEU A 78 18.33 -2.58 -6.98
CA LEU A 78 18.20 -1.50 -5.99
C LEU A 78 17.21 -1.85 -4.89
N VAL A 79 16.00 -2.30 -5.27
CA VAL A 79 14.99 -2.69 -4.28
C VAL A 79 15.49 -3.85 -3.43
N ASP A 80 16.05 -4.88 -4.04
CA ASP A 80 16.57 -6.05 -3.34
C ASP A 80 17.73 -5.70 -2.39
N GLY A 81 18.73 -4.96 -2.90
CA GLY A 81 19.90 -4.57 -2.13
C GLY A 81 19.57 -3.62 -0.98
N ILE A 82 18.74 -2.59 -1.20
CA ILE A 82 18.30 -1.69 -0.12
C ILE A 82 17.56 -2.50 0.96
N HIS A 83 16.68 -3.44 0.57
CA HIS A 83 15.96 -4.26 1.54
C HIS A 83 16.93 -5.10 2.39
N LYS A 84 17.78 -5.90 1.73
CA LYS A 84 18.68 -6.85 2.40
C LYS A 84 19.74 -6.17 3.24
N PHE A 85 20.36 -5.10 2.74
CA PHE A 85 21.57 -4.56 3.35
C PHE A 85 21.37 -3.26 4.12
N LYS A 86 20.25 -2.56 3.92
CA LYS A 86 19.92 -1.34 4.69
C LYS A 86 18.78 -1.57 5.66
N ILE A 87 17.66 -2.07 5.18
CA ILE A 87 16.46 -2.22 6.02
C ILE A 87 16.63 -3.37 7.02
N VAL A 88 16.87 -4.59 6.54
CA VAL A 88 17.03 -5.77 7.41
C VAL A 88 18.22 -5.63 8.36
N VAL A 89 19.35 -5.10 7.86
CA VAL A 89 20.55 -4.87 8.70
C VAL A 89 20.33 -3.73 9.69
N GLY A 90 19.72 -2.62 9.29
CA GLY A 90 19.41 -1.50 10.20
C GLY A 90 18.52 -1.95 11.36
N ARG A 91 17.48 -2.73 11.06
CA ARG A 91 16.59 -3.32 12.08
C ARG A 91 17.33 -4.27 13.03
N SER A 92 18.16 -5.18 12.51
CA SER A 92 18.91 -6.11 13.35
C SER A 92 19.96 -5.45 14.24
N LYS A 93 20.49 -4.29 13.83
CA LYS A 93 21.43 -3.48 14.63
C LYS A 93 20.73 -2.44 15.52
N HIS A 94 19.40 -2.39 15.53
CA HIS A 94 18.60 -1.35 16.19
C HIS A 94 18.92 0.08 15.75
N ASP A 95 19.53 0.26 14.57
CA ASP A 95 19.71 1.56 13.93
C ASP A 95 18.50 1.86 13.04
N VAL A 96 17.43 2.31 13.70
CA VAL A 96 16.14 2.58 13.07
C VAL A 96 16.04 4.00 12.49
N SER A 97 17.07 4.82 12.67
CA SER A 97 17.04 6.25 12.37
C SER A 97 16.89 6.56 10.87
N LEU A 98 17.51 5.75 10.02
CA LEU A 98 17.50 5.90 8.56
C LEU A 98 16.46 5.02 7.84
N LEU A 99 15.74 4.17 8.57
CA LEU A 99 14.77 3.24 7.95
C LEU A 99 13.70 3.97 7.11
N PRO A 100 13.08 5.07 7.59
CA PRO A 100 12.08 5.78 6.79
C PRO A 100 12.65 6.29 5.46
N GLN A 101 13.91 6.72 5.44
CA GLN A 101 14.57 7.23 4.24
C GLN A 101 14.86 6.08 3.26
N TRP A 102 15.34 4.93 3.74
CA TRP A 102 15.57 3.75 2.88
C TRP A 102 14.27 3.23 2.27
N GLU A 103 13.18 3.17 3.05
CA GLU A 103 11.86 2.80 2.54
C GLU A 103 11.32 3.82 1.54
N ARG A 104 11.56 5.12 1.79
CA ARG A 104 11.23 6.20 0.85
C ARG A 104 11.96 6.06 -0.49
N LEU A 105 13.21 5.60 -0.50
CA LEU A 105 13.95 5.31 -1.74
C LEU A 105 13.34 4.11 -2.50
N GLN A 106 13.00 3.02 -1.82
CA GLN A 106 12.31 1.89 -2.46
C GLN A 106 10.95 2.31 -3.03
N ARG A 107 10.22 3.16 -2.30
CA ARG A 107 8.97 3.74 -2.77
C ARG A 107 9.17 4.59 -4.03
N ALA A 108 10.24 5.38 -4.09
CA ALA A 108 10.56 6.20 -5.27
C ALA A 108 10.79 5.32 -6.51
N ILE A 109 11.52 4.21 -6.35
CA ILE A 109 11.77 3.26 -7.43
C ILE A 109 10.46 2.64 -7.91
N THR A 110 9.64 2.08 -7.01
CA THR A 110 8.36 1.45 -7.39
C THR A 110 7.37 2.45 -7.98
N ALA A 111 7.33 3.68 -7.47
CA ALA A 111 6.55 4.76 -8.04
C ALA A 111 7.03 5.16 -9.44
N GLY A 112 8.34 5.16 -9.70
CA GLY A 112 8.88 5.44 -11.03
C GLY A 112 8.50 4.38 -12.07
N VAL A 113 8.39 3.12 -11.65
CA VAL A 113 7.88 2.03 -12.51
C VAL A 113 6.39 2.20 -12.79
N LEU A 114 5.60 2.62 -11.80
CA LEU A 114 4.18 2.96 -11.99
C LEU A 114 4.01 4.15 -12.95
N ASP A 115 4.77 5.23 -12.73
CA ASP A 115 4.79 6.40 -13.62
C ASP A 115 5.06 5.98 -15.08
N TYR A 116 5.99 5.03 -15.31
CA TYR A 116 6.25 4.48 -16.63
C TYR A 116 5.09 3.63 -17.19
N LEU A 117 4.41 2.84 -16.37
CA LEU A 117 3.27 2.02 -16.79
C LEU A 117 2.07 2.87 -17.21
N GLU A 118 1.88 4.04 -16.62
CA GLU A 118 0.85 5.00 -17.01
C GLU A 118 1.11 5.63 -18.39
N GLU A 119 2.38 5.79 -18.76
CA GLU A 119 2.80 6.49 -19.99
C GLU A 119 3.16 5.54 -21.16
N THR A 120 3.30 4.22 -20.92
CA THR A 120 3.79 3.29 -21.95
C THR A 120 2.75 2.99 -23.05
N THR A 121 3.21 2.99 -24.30
CA THR A 121 2.40 2.58 -25.46
C THR A 121 2.37 1.07 -25.68
N THR A 122 3.14 0.30 -24.91
CA THR A 122 3.27 -1.17 -25.06
C THR A 122 3.03 -1.92 -23.74
N PRO A 123 1.88 -1.69 -23.06
CA PRO A 123 1.64 -2.13 -21.69
C PRO A 123 1.89 -3.62 -21.46
N ASN A 124 1.48 -4.52 -22.37
CA ASN A 124 1.67 -5.96 -22.17
C ASN A 124 3.14 -6.40 -22.17
N ALA A 125 3.97 -5.84 -23.07
CA ALA A 125 5.41 -6.12 -23.10
C ALA A 125 6.12 -5.53 -21.87
N SER A 126 5.69 -4.32 -21.46
CA SER A 126 6.16 -3.67 -20.23
C SER A 126 5.85 -4.52 -18.99
N LYS A 127 4.58 -4.93 -18.82
CA LYS A 127 4.10 -5.77 -17.72
C LYS A 127 4.85 -7.11 -17.66
N SER A 128 5.13 -7.73 -18.81
CA SER A 128 5.93 -8.97 -18.87
C SER A 128 7.38 -8.75 -18.45
N THR A 129 8.01 -7.64 -18.83
CA THR A 129 9.40 -7.34 -18.43
C THR A 129 9.50 -7.04 -16.94
N ILE A 130 8.51 -6.31 -16.41
CA ILE A 130 8.42 -6.01 -14.98
C ILE A 130 8.21 -7.30 -14.18
N GLU A 131 7.35 -8.21 -14.63
CA GLU A 131 7.18 -9.53 -14.00
C GLU A 131 8.52 -10.25 -13.84
N ASN A 132 9.24 -10.43 -14.95
CA ASN A 132 10.49 -11.18 -14.97
C ASN A 132 11.59 -10.58 -14.07
N CYS A 133 11.56 -9.28 -13.80
CA CYS A 133 12.59 -8.62 -12.98
C CYS A 133 12.15 -8.41 -11.53
N MET A 134 10.90 -7.96 -11.31
CA MET A 134 10.47 -7.40 -10.03
C MET A 134 9.64 -8.37 -9.19
N PHE A 135 8.85 -9.26 -9.79
CA PHE A 135 7.87 -10.03 -9.02
C PHE A 135 8.52 -10.85 -7.91
N SER A 136 9.62 -11.56 -8.21
CA SER A 136 10.33 -12.33 -7.19
C SER A 136 10.82 -11.44 -6.05
N VAL A 137 11.42 -10.29 -6.37
CA VAL A 137 11.97 -9.36 -5.38
C VAL A 137 10.87 -8.79 -4.49
N VAL A 138 9.81 -8.24 -5.08
CA VAL A 138 8.75 -7.59 -4.29
C VAL A 138 7.90 -8.61 -3.54
N CYS A 139 7.62 -9.78 -4.13
CA CYS A 139 6.88 -10.82 -3.43
C CYS A 139 7.68 -11.36 -2.26
N GLN A 140 9.00 -11.57 -2.41
CA GLN A 140 9.85 -12.04 -1.33
C GLN A 140 9.88 -11.07 -0.13
N HIS A 141 10.03 -9.78 -0.39
CA HIS A 141 10.27 -8.78 0.66
C HIS A 141 8.99 -8.20 1.28
N TYR A 142 7.91 -8.14 0.52
CA TYR A 142 6.66 -7.48 0.93
C TYR A 142 5.47 -8.43 0.97
N PHE A 143 5.70 -9.73 1.06
CA PHE A 143 4.64 -10.68 1.42
C PHE A 143 5.24 -11.69 2.41
N PRO A 144 4.57 -11.99 3.53
CA PRO A 144 5.08 -12.90 4.52
C PRO A 144 5.17 -14.33 3.97
N LEU A 145 6.27 -15.02 4.25
CA LEU A 145 6.41 -16.46 3.96
C LEU A 145 5.78 -17.32 5.06
N ALA A 146 5.81 -16.83 6.31
CA ALA A 146 5.32 -17.54 7.48
C ALA A 146 4.73 -16.56 8.51
N SER A 147 3.94 -17.10 9.43
CA SER A 147 3.25 -16.37 10.51
C SER A 147 4.18 -15.68 11.51
N GLU A 148 5.50 -15.85 11.40
CA GLU A 148 6.52 -15.21 12.24
C GLU A 148 7.34 -14.15 11.48
N SER A 149 7.08 -13.96 10.17
CA SER A 149 7.87 -13.01 9.36
C SER A 149 7.52 -11.54 9.65
N SER A 150 8.50 -10.65 9.50
CA SER A 150 8.50 -9.21 9.78
C SER A 150 7.72 -8.32 8.78
N TYR A 151 6.73 -8.86 8.09
CA TYR A 151 5.99 -8.18 7.01
C TYR A 151 5.37 -6.82 7.41
N GLU A 152 4.89 -6.67 8.66
CA GLU A 152 4.27 -5.44 9.16
C GLU A 152 5.25 -4.28 9.38
N GLU A 153 6.56 -4.52 9.24
CA GLU A 153 7.57 -3.51 9.56
C GLU A 153 7.80 -2.49 8.43
N ALA A 154 7.33 -2.75 7.21
CA ALA A 154 7.43 -1.77 6.12
C ALA A 154 6.34 -0.69 6.24
N SER A 155 6.70 0.56 5.96
CA SER A 155 5.76 1.68 5.93
C SER A 155 4.54 1.40 5.05
N LEU A 156 3.39 1.96 5.48
CA LEU A 156 2.11 1.86 4.79
C LEU A 156 2.24 2.25 3.31
N ASP A 157 2.87 3.40 3.05
CA ASP A 157 3.07 3.94 1.72
C ASP A 157 3.85 2.99 0.78
N LEU A 158 4.89 2.35 1.30
CA LEU A 158 5.69 1.40 0.52
C LEU A 158 4.89 0.12 0.23
N ARG A 159 4.16 -0.41 1.23
CA ARG A 159 3.27 -1.56 1.03
C ARG A 159 2.20 -1.28 -0.02
N CYS A 160 1.49 -0.15 0.10
CA CYS A 160 0.50 0.28 -0.88
C CYS A 160 1.11 0.36 -2.29
N ASN A 161 2.25 1.05 -2.46
CA ASN A 161 2.90 1.16 -3.77
C ASN A 161 3.26 -0.19 -4.38
N VAL A 162 3.74 -1.14 -3.58
CA VAL A 162 4.05 -2.49 -4.05
C VAL A 162 2.79 -3.24 -4.49
N HIS A 163 1.71 -3.17 -3.71
CA HIS A 163 0.44 -3.80 -4.07
C HIS A 163 -0.16 -3.17 -5.34
N LEU A 164 -0.10 -1.85 -5.48
CA LEU A 164 -0.51 -1.10 -6.66
C LEU A 164 0.30 -1.51 -7.89
N LEU A 165 1.63 -1.60 -7.78
CA LEU A 165 2.50 -2.07 -8.87
C LEU A 165 2.11 -3.48 -9.34
N LEU A 166 1.90 -4.41 -8.40
CA LEU A 166 1.46 -5.76 -8.74
C LEU A 166 0.07 -5.77 -9.40
N SER A 167 -0.87 -5.00 -8.88
CA SER A 167 -2.24 -4.89 -9.41
C SER A 167 -2.25 -4.37 -10.85
N ASN A 168 -1.55 -3.27 -11.11
CA ASN A 168 -1.38 -2.72 -12.46
C ASN A 168 -0.70 -3.73 -13.41
N CYS A 169 0.25 -4.51 -12.91
CA CYS A 169 0.95 -5.52 -13.71
C CYS A 169 0.09 -6.74 -14.07
N VAL A 170 -0.99 -7.02 -13.33
CA VAL A 170 -1.89 -8.15 -13.59
C VAL A 170 -3.20 -7.76 -14.28
N GLU A 171 -3.55 -6.48 -14.24
CA GLU A 171 -4.71 -5.94 -14.95
C GLU A 171 -4.65 -6.34 -16.43
N GLU A 172 -5.71 -7.00 -16.89
CA GLU A 172 -5.86 -7.51 -18.26
C GLU A 172 -4.68 -8.36 -18.78
N HIS A 173 -3.87 -8.96 -17.88
CA HIS A 173 -2.67 -9.71 -18.26
C HIS A 173 -2.66 -11.15 -17.70
N PRO A 174 -3.32 -12.12 -18.38
CA PRO A 174 -3.53 -13.47 -17.86
C PRO A 174 -2.27 -14.24 -17.47
N VAL A 175 -1.14 -13.98 -18.16
CA VAL A 175 0.15 -14.61 -17.84
C VAL A 175 0.65 -14.16 -16.47
N ASN A 176 0.57 -12.86 -16.18
CA ASN A 176 1.03 -12.30 -14.90
C ASN A 176 0.07 -12.70 -13.76
N GLN A 177 -1.24 -12.72 -14.04
CA GLN A 177 -2.23 -13.27 -13.10
C GLN A 177 -1.91 -14.73 -12.75
N SER A 178 -1.57 -15.55 -13.74
CA SER A 178 -1.18 -16.94 -13.50
C SER A 178 0.12 -17.04 -12.69
N LYS A 179 1.09 -16.17 -12.96
CA LYS A 179 2.37 -16.15 -12.25
C LYS A 179 2.19 -15.80 -10.77
N LEU A 180 1.45 -14.73 -10.44
CA LEU A 180 1.21 -14.37 -9.04
C LEU A 180 0.35 -15.40 -8.28
N ARG A 181 -0.43 -16.22 -8.98
CA ARG A 181 -1.12 -17.35 -8.36
C ARG A 181 -0.20 -18.53 -8.00
N ASP A 182 1.03 -18.57 -8.51
CA ASP A 182 2.01 -19.61 -8.19
C ASP A 182 2.37 -19.55 -6.70
N SER A 183 2.25 -20.69 -6.01
CA SER A 183 2.53 -20.83 -4.58
C SER A 183 4.00 -20.58 -4.22
N ASN A 184 4.92 -20.72 -5.19
CA ASN A 184 6.34 -20.44 -4.99
C ASN A 184 6.66 -18.95 -5.08
N LEU A 185 5.74 -18.15 -5.63
CA LEU A 185 5.94 -16.70 -5.81
C LEU A 185 5.10 -15.89 -4.83
N LEU A 186 3.78 -15.88 -5.00
CA LEU A 186 2.85 -15.21 -4.06
C LEU A 186 1.83 -16.24 -3.60
N GLY A 187 1.00 -16.71 -4.52
CA GLY A 187 -0.05 -17.69 -4.24
C GLY A 187 -1.10 -17.15 -3.27
N GLY A 188 -2.16 -17.94 -3.09
CA GLY A 188 -3.25 -17.50 -2.21
C GLY A 188 -2.85 -17.48 -0.73
N ALA A 189 -2.00 -18.41 -0.27
CA ALA A 189 -1.63 -18.50 1.14
C ALA A 189 -0.86 -17.26 1.65
N ARG A 190 0.14 -16.76 0.91
CA ARG A 190 0.90 -15.56 1.33
C ARG A 190 0.05 -14.29 1.21
N LEU A 191 -0.81 -14.22 0.20
CA LEU A 191 -1.79 -13.14 0.08
C LEU A 191 -2.77 -13.12 1.27
N GLY A 192 -3.33 -14.28 1.62
CA GLY A 192 -4.20 -14.45 2.78
C GLY A 192 -3.52 -14.06 4.09
N LEU A 193 -2.27 -14.47 4.28
CA LEU A 193 -1.47 -14.08 5.46
C LEU A 193 -1.18 -12.57 5.49
N SER A 194 -1.01 -11.92 4.33
CA SER A 194 -0.86 -10.46 4.26
C SER A 194 -2.15 -9.75 4.66
N ILE A 195 -3.30 -10.24 4.18
CA ILE A 195 -4.62 -9.69 4.51
C ILE A 195 -4.91 -9.85 6.00
N SER A 196 -4.60 -10.99 6.63
CA SER A 196 -4.91 -11.21 8.05
C SER A 196 -4.11 -10.31 9.00
N ARG A 197 -2.94 -9.83 8.55
CA ARG A 197 -2.01 -8.98 9.28
C ARG A 197 -2.21 -7.49 9.04
N THR A 198 -2.69 -7.12 7.86
CA THR A 198 -2.88 -5.72 7.51
C THR A 198 -4.08 -5.15 8.24
N LYS A 199 -3.84 -4.22 9.16
CA LYS A 199 -4.89 -3.54 9.92
C LYS A 199 -5.19 -2.15 9.39
N GLU A 200 -4.49 -1.74 8.33
CA GLU A 200 -4.65 -0.45 7.68
C GLU A 200 -5.60 -0.50 6.49
N PHE A 201 -6.56 0.42 6.41
CA PHE A 201 -7.61 0.42 5.38
C PHE A 201 -7.01 0.51 3.97
N LEU A 202 -6.15 1.50 3.72
CA LEU A 202 -5.56 1.73 2.39
C LEU A 202 -4.72 0.53 1.93
N ALA A 203 -3.99 -0.10 2.84
CA ALA A 203 -3.24 -1.30 2.51
C ALA A 203 -4.16 -2.50 2.25
N LEU A 204 -5.23 -2.68 3.03
CA LEU A 204 -6.23 -3.71 2.77
C LEU A 204 -6.93 -3.52 1.43
N GLU A 205 -7.32 -2.29 1.10
CA GLU A 205 -7.94 -1.94 -0.18
C GLU A 205 -7.02 -2.35 -1.34
N SER A 206 -5.75 -1.93 -1.31
CA SER A 206 -4.77 -2.33 -2.34
C SER A 206 -4.48 -3.84 -2.39
N LEU A 207 -4.53 -4.56 -1.26
CA LEU A 207 -4.41 -6.03 -1.24
C LEU A 207 -5.63 -6.72 -1.84
N PHE A 208 -6.81 -6.20 -1.55
CA PHE A 208 -8.03 -6.72 -2.13
C PHE A 208 -8.06 -6.43 -3.64
N GLU A 209 -7.63 -5.25 -4.10
CA GLU A 209 -7.47 -4.91 -5.53
C GLU A 209 -6.63 -5.99 -6.24
N LEU A 210 -5.47 -6.31 -5.65
CA LEU A 210 -4.59 -7.37 -6.14
C LEU A 210 -5.30 -8.74 -6.13
N PHE A 211 -6.02 -9.07 -5.05
CA PHE A 211 -6.82 -10.28 -4.95
C PHE A 211 -7.84 -10.37 -6.09
N ALA A 212 -8.57 -9.30 -6.38
CA ALA A 212 -9.54 -9.24 -7.47
C ALA A 212 -8.86 -9.50 -8.81
N GLY A 213 -7.75 -8.81 -9.07
CA GLY A 213 -7.00 -8.90 -10.33
C GLY A 213 -6.43 -10.30 -10.60
N ILE A 214 -6.04 -11.04 -9.55
CA ILE A 214 -5.47 -12.39 -9.71
C ILE A 214 -6.46 -13.52 -9.44
N CYS A 215 -7.64 -13.25 -8.90
CA CYS A 215 -8.64 -14.27 -8.63
C CYS A 215 -9.06 -14.95 -9.94
N PRO A 216 -9.00 -16.30 -10.06
CA PRO A 216 -9.44 -16.98 -11.27
C PRO A 216 -10.89 -16.66 -11.62
N PRO A 217 -11.26 -16.61 -12.92
CA PRO A 217 -12.63 -16.36 -13.32
C PRO A 217 -13.55 -17.49 -12.85
N LYS A 218 -14.82 -17.16 -12.57
CA LYS A 218 -15.84 -18.13 -12.12
C LYS A 218 -16.12 -19.23 -13.15
N SER A 219 -15.82 -18.99 -14.44
CA SER A 219 -15.88 -20.01 -15.48
C SER A 219 -14.95 -21.20 -15.20
N SER A 220 -13.90 -21.00 -14.40
CA SER A 220 -13.00 -22.04 -13.91
C SER A 220 -13.26 -22.35 -12.43
N ILE A 221 -14.46 -22.88 -12.12
CA ILE A 221 -14.98 -23.10 -10.76
C ILE A 221 -13.94 -23.75 -9.83
N ASP A 222 -13.27 -24.82 -10.27
CA ASP A 222 -12.29 -25.52 -9.44
C ASP A 222 -11.04 -24.68 -9.15
N LYS A 223 -10.52 -23.95 -10.13
CA LYS A 223 -9.36 -23.06 -9.94
C LYS A 223 -9.72 -21.91 -9.02
N HIS A 224 -10.89 -21.30 -9.23
CA HIS A 224 -11.43 -20.22 -8.41
C HIS A 224 -11.57 -20.68 -6.96
N ARG A 225 -12.28 -21.79 -6.73
CA ARG A 225 -12.50 -22.35 -5.39
C ARG A 225 -11.18 -22.65 -4.67
N ARG A 226 -10.24 -23.36 -5.31
CA ARG A 226 -8.94 -23.69 -4.71
C ARG A 226 -8.14 -22.45 -4.32
N PHE A 227 -8.11 -21.44 -5.20
CA PHE A 227 -7.42 -20.19 -4.92
C PHE A 227 -8.05 -19.46 -3.74
N VAL A 228 -9.37 -19.26 -3.76
CA VAL A 228 -10.14 -18.62 -2.67
C VAL A 228 -10.00 -19.38 -1.35
N ASP A 229 -9.99 -20.72 -1.38
CA ASP A 229 -9.76 -21.56 -0.21
C ASP A 229 -8.37 -21.38 0.38
N SER A 230 -7.35 -21.18 -0.47
CA SER A 230 -5.97 -20.93 -0.03
C SER A 230 -5.76 -19.53 0.55
N VAL A 231 -6.50 -18.52 0.06
CA VAL A 231 -6.48 -17.16 0.60
C VAL A 231 -7.18 -17.11 1.95
N PHE A 232 -8.45 -17.55 2.02
CA PHE A 232 -9.26 -17.47 3.23
C PHE A 232 -9.19 -18.77 4.04
N ASN A 233 -7.99 -19.04 4.56
CA ASN A 233 -7.71 -20.21 5.39
C ASN A 233 -8.42 -20.10 6.77
N PRO A 234 -9.15 -21.12 7.25
CA PRO A 234 -9.85 -21.10 8.54
C PRO A 234 -8.95 -20.84 9.75
N THR A 235 -7.67 -21.21 9.68
CA THR A 235 -6.68 -20.95 10.75
C THR A 235 -6.38 -19.47 10.89
N LEU A 236 -6.39 -18.72 9.79
CA LEU A 236 -6.16 -17.28 9.78
C LEU A 236 -7.47 -16.51 9.96
N PHE A 237 -8.58 -17.07 9.46
CA PHE A 237 -9.85 -16.39 9.41
C PHE A 237 -10.99 -17.22 10.05
N PRO A 238 -11.33 -16.96 11.32
CA PRO A 238 -12.51 -17.57 11.96
C PRO A 238 -13.81 -17.47 11.15
N LEU A 239 -14.10 -16.31 10.54
CA LEU A 239 -15.26 -16.10 9.66
C LEU A 239 -14.95 -16.38 8.17
N HIS A 240 -14.04 -17.32 7.86
CA HIS A 240 -13.65 -17.65 6.47
C HIS A 240 -14.84 -17.97 5.56
N LYS A 241 -15.93 -18.58 6.07
CA LYS A 241 -17.11 -18.89 5.24
C LYS A 241 -17.74 -17.63 4.65
N ASP A 242 -17.86 -16.56 5.44
CA ASP A 242 -18.40 -15.28 4.98
C ASP A 242 -17.49 -14.65 3.93
N LEU A 243 -16.17 -14.66 4.16
CA LEU A 243 -15.18 -14.15 3.20
C LEU A 243 -15.24 -14.92 1.87
N LYS A 244 -15.29 -16.26 1.92
CA LYS A 244 -15.42 -17.12 0.73
C LYS A 244 -16.73 -16.88 -0.01
N ASN A 245 -17.83 -16.65 0.70
CA ASN A 245 -19.12 -16.32 0.10
C ASN A 245 -19.06 -14.97 -0.65
N ILE A 246 -18.41 -13.96 -0.07
CA ILE A 246 -18.19 -12.67 -0.74
C ILE A 246 -17.36 -12.90 -2.02
N ALA A 247 -16.24 -13.61 -1.92
CA ALA A 247 -15.39 -13.93 -3.07
C ALA A 247 -16.15 -14.69 -4.18
N GLY A 248 -16.99 -15.67 -3.81
CA GLY A 248 -17.84 -16.40 -4.75
C GLY A 248 -18.94 -15.56 -5.40
N SER A 249 -19.33 -14.45 -4.77
CA SER A 249 -20.34 -13.51 -5.29
C SER A 249 -19.77 -12.40 -6.18
N LEU A 250 -18.44 -12.21 -6.21
CA LEU A 250 -17.76 -11.14 -6.96
C LEU A 250 -18.09 -11.14 -8.45
N ASN A 251 -18.74 -10.08 -8.95
CA ASN A 251 -18.79 -9.79 -10.37
C ASN A 251 -17.79 -8.65 -10.65
N SER A 252 -17.23 -8.57 -11.86
CA SER A 252 -16.18 -7.61 -12.23
C SER A 252 -16.55 -6.14 -11.99
N ASN A 253 -17.84 -5.82 -11.88
CA ASN A 253 -18.34 -4.44 -11.85
C ASN A 253 -18.72 -3.93 -10.44
N ASP A 254 -18.59 -4.75 -9.38
CA ASP A 254 -19.03 -4.37 -8.01
C ASP A 254 -17.90 -4.55 -6.97
N TRP A 255 -16.68 -4.27 -7.40
CA TRP A 255 -15.48 -4.54 -6.62
C TRP A 255 -15.41 -3.72 -5.33
N GLU A 256 -15.70 -2.42 -5.40
CA GLU A 256 -15.66 -1.51 -4.25
C GLU A 256 -16.63 -1.94 -3.13
N ALA A 257 -17.85 -2.37 -3.50
CA ALA A 257 -18.82 -2.87 -2.54
C ALA A 257 -18.37 -4.20 -1.92
N ALA A 258 -17.68 -5.05 -2.69
CA ALA A 258 -17.15 -6.30 -2.18
C ALA A 258 -15.95 -6.10 -1.25
N ALA A 259 -15.01 -5.20 -1.58
CA ALA A 259 -13.91 -4.80 -0.71
C ALA A 259 -14.44 -4.29 0.65
N THR A 260 -15.49 -3.47 0.62
CA THR A 260 -16.17 -2.99 1.83
C THR A 260 -16.74 -4.15 2.65
N LYS A 261 -17.44 -5.11 2.03
CA LYS A 261 -17.96 -6.29 2.72
C LYS A 261 -16.85 -7.14 3.34
N PHE A 262 -15.71 -7.30 2.65
CA PHE A 262 -14.55 -8.01 3.20
C PHE A 262 -14.06 -7.33 4.49
N ILE A 263 -13.88 -6.01 4.46
CA ILE A 263 -13.44 -5.23 5.63
C ILE A 263 -14.45 -5.34 6.78
N GLU A 264 -15.75 -5.26 6.50
CA GLU A 264 -16.80 -5.45 7.51
C GLU A 264 -16.73 -6.84 8.18
N VAL A 265 -16.43 -7.90 7.41
CA VAL A 265 -16.22 -9.24 7.97
C VAL A 265 -14.97 -9.29 8.83
N LEU A 266 -13.85 -8.73 8.36
CA LEU A 266 -12.60 -8.68 9.13
C LEU A 266 -12.80 -7.94 10.47
N ALA A 267 -13.48 -6.80 10.45
CA ALA A 267 -13.80 -6.01 11.66
C ALA A 267 -14.68 -6.75 12.68
N ARG A 268 -15.53 -7.69 12.22
CA ARG A 268 -16.31 -8.58 13.11
C ARG A 268 -15.46 -9.66 13.76
N MET A 269 -14.34 -10.02 13.15
CA MET A 269 -13.42 -11.05 13.65
C MET A 269 -12.46 -10.47 14.69
N ASP A 270 -11.97 -9.26 14.44
CA ASP A 270 -10.98 -8.59 15.28
C ASP A 270 -11.17 -7.07 15.14
N ILE A 271 -11.39 -6.40 16.28
CA ILE A 271 -11.68 -4.97 16.35
C ILE A 271 -10.49 -4.07 15.98
N SER A 272 -9.29 -4.65 15.87
CA SER A 272 -8.11 -3.96 15.37
C SER A 272 -8.18 -3.66 13.86
N PHE A 273 -8.98 -4.43 13.10
CA PHE A 273 -9.23 -4.12 11.70
C PHE A 273 -10.03 -2.82 11.52
N PRO A 274 -9.96 -2.19 10.33
CA PRO A 274 -10.72 -0.98 10.03
C PRO A 274 -12.22 -1.22 10.15
N ILE A 275 -12.92 -0.38 10.91
CA ILE A 275 -14.37 -0.46 11.04
C ILE A 275 -15.02 0.54 10.07
N VAL A 276 -15.87 0.04 9.17
CA VAL A 276 -16.64 0.85 8.22
C VAL A 276 -17.83 1.48 8.93
N GLN A 277 -17.97 2.81 8.81
CA GLN A 277 -19.13 3.55 9.29
C GLN A 277 -19.72 4.38 8.16
N ARG A 278 -20.96 4.07 7.77
CA ARG A 278 -21.71 4.85 6.78
C ARG A 278 -22.26 6.13 7.43
N ARG A 279 -22.22 7.23 6.69
CA ARG A 279 -22.47 8.57 7.18
C ARG A 279 -23.20 9.45 6.16
N ASP A 280 -23.75 10.54 6.69
CA ASP A 280 -24.33 11.67 5.99
C ASP A 280 -23.52 12.94 6.41
N PHE A 281 -22.49 13.30 5.66
CA PHE A 281 -21.66 14.47 5.97
C PHE A 281 -22.34 15.74 5.46
N ARG A 282 -22.96 16.52 6.35
CA ARG A 282 -23.57 17.80 5.94
C ARG A 282 -22.56 18.94 5.66
N ARG A 283 -21.26 18.76 5.96
CA ARG A 283 -20.26 19.85 5.93
C ARG A 283 -18.87 19.49 5.37
N PHE A 284 -18.63 18.26 4.93
CA PHE A 284 -17.36 17.88 4.30
C PHE A 284 -17.63 17.06 3.04
N PRO A 285 -16.85 17.25 1.95
CA PRO A 285 -16.98 16.42 0.76
C PRO A 285 -16.50 15.00 1.09
N SER A 286 -17.44 14.08 1.33
CA SER A 286 -17.17 12.63 1.36
C SER A 286 -18.18 11.97 0.42
N PRO A 287 -17.77 11.60 -0.81
CA PRO A 287 -18.63 11.02 -1.83
C PRO A 287 -18.99 9.56 -1.53
N SER A 288 -18.12 8.83 -0.83
CA SER A 288 -18.39 7.45 -0.40
C SER A 288 -19.35 7.38 0.80
N GLY A 289 -19.48 8.47 1.55
CA GLY A 289 -20.20 8.50 2.83
C GLY A 289 -19.66 7.50 3.84
N ARG A 290 -18.42 7.01 3.71
CA ARG A 290 -17.84 6.01 4.62
C ARG A 290 -16.64 6.57 5.36
N MET A 291 -16.55 6.29 6.65
CA MET A 291 -15.34 6.51 7.44
C MET A 291 -14.85 5.20 8.01
N TYR A 292 -13.53 5.03 8.01
CA TYR A 292 -12.83 3.89 8.55
C TYR A 292 -12.12 4.29 9.83
N VAL A 293 -12.35 3.53 10.90
CA VAL A 293 -11.60 3.65 12.15
C VAL A 293 -10.35 2.79 12.04
N ASP A 294 -9.23 3.40 11.64
CA ASP A 294 -7.99 2.71 11.30
C ASP A 294 -7.06 2.56 12.52
N ARG A 295 -5.86 1.99 12.37
CA ARG A 295 -4.87 1.82 13.45
C ARG A 295 -4.37 3.15 14.00
N ASP A 296 -4.07 4.09 13.10
CA ASP A 296 -3.34 5.33 13.45
C ASP A 296 -4.24 6.59 13.36
N GLY A 297 -5.44 6.45 12.82
CA GLY A 297 -6.35 7.57 12.64
C GLY A 297 -7.71 7.20 12.06
N LEU A 298 -8.54 8.21 11.84
CA LEU A 298 -9.78 8.10 11.07
C LEU A 298 -9.47 8.39 9.61
N THR A 299 -9.89 7.52 8.69
CA THR A 299 -9.64 7.69 7.24
C THR A 299 -10.92 7.58 6.40
N SER A 300 -10.96 8.21 5.24
CA SER A 300 -12.06 8.14 4.28
C SER A 300 -11.55 8.47 2.88
N ASN A 301 -12.08 7.80 1.86
CA ASN A 301 -11.86 8.19 0.46
C ASN A 301 -12.79 9.36 0.11
N ILE A 302 -12.18 10.41 -0.44
CA ILE A 302 -12.86 11.57 -1.00
C ILE A 302 -12.67 11.59 -2.52
N GLU A 303 -13.65 12.12 -3.24
CA GLU A 303 -13.63 12.30 -4.69
C GLU A 303 -13.72 13.81 -4.89
N GLN A 304 -12.72 14.36 -5.56
CA GLN A 304 -12.62 15.77 -5.86
C GLN A 304 -12.09 15.88 -7.30
N ASP A 305 -12.82 16.59 -8.15
CA ASP A 305 -12.43 16.86 -9.55
C ASP A 305 -12.06 15.60 -10.35
N ASP A 306 -12.89 14.54 -10.26
CA ASP A 306 -12.68 13.21 -10.86
C ASP A 306 -11.42 12.47 -10.36
N ALA A 307 -10.81 12.93 -9.28
CA ALA A 307 -9.70 12.27 -8.59
C ALA A 307 -10.12 11.78 -7.20
N TYR A 308 -9.68 10.57 -6.85
CA TYR A 308 -9.82 10.05 -5.49
C TYR A 308 -8.64 10.53 -4.64
N ASP A 309 -8.95 11.14 -3.50
CA ASP A 309 -7.97 11.55 -2.51
C ASP A 309 -8.34 10.98 -1.13
N THR A 310 -7.41 11.02 -0.18
CA THR A 310 -7.58 10.47 1.17
C THR A 310 -7.79 11.59 2.17
N PHE A 311 -8.91 11.54 2.87
CA PHE A 311 -9.15 12.28 4.10
C PHE A 311 -8.56 11.50 5.28
N PHE A 312 -7.70 12.13 6.08
CA PHE A 312 -7.10 11.47 7.25
C PHE A 312 -7.04 12.39 8.48
N ILE A 313 -7.37 11.81 9.64
CA ILE A 313 -7.24 12.43 10.96
C ILE A 313 -6.40 11.51 11.84
N PRO A 314 -5.14 11.87 12.12
CA PRO A 314 -4.33 11.16 13.12
C PRO A 314 -4.99 11.18 14.49
N TYR A 315 -4.89 10.09 15.25
CA TYR A 315 -5.41 10.06 16.63
C TYR A 315 -4.71 11.05 17.57
N SER A 316 -3.45 11.40 17.28
CA SER A 316 -2.74 12.47 18.00
C SER A 316 -3.42 13.84 17.88
N ASN A 317 -4.24 14.04 16.84
CA ASN A 317 -4.91 15.31 16.59
C ASN A 317 -6.26 15.39 17.31
N ILE A 318 -6.76 14.29 17.87
CA ILE A 318 -8.04 14.25 18.59
C ILE A 318 -7.80 14.67 20.04
N SER A 319 -8.27 15.87 20.38
CA SER A 319 -8.13 16.41 21.74
C SER A 319 -9.21 15.91 22.69
N LYS A 320 -10.45 15.79 22.20
CA LYS A 320 -11.65 15.37 22.93
C LYS A 320 -12.66 14.67 22.02
N ILE A 321 -13.48 13.81 22.62
CA ILE A 321 -14.56 13.08 21.98
C ILE A 321 -15.81 13.24 22.84
N HIS A 322 -16.84 13.84 22.25
CA HIS A 322 -18.18 13.96 22.84
C HIS A 322 -19.12 13.02 22.10
N TYR A 323 -20.17 12.55 22.75
CA TYR A 323 -21.24 11.89 22.02
C TYR A 323 -22.61 12.16 22.63
N SER A 324 -23.62 12.15 21.78
CA SER A 324 -24.99 12.51 22.13
C SER A 324 -25.97 11.66 21.33
N SER A 325 -27.02 11.16 21.98
CA SER A 325 -28.05 10.34 21.35
C SER A 325 -29.32 11.16 21.08
N TYR A 326 -29.18 12.26 20.33
CA TYR A 326 -30.32 13.11 19.96
C TYR A 326 -31.35 12.39 19.06
N SER A 327 -30.90 11.41 18.27
CA SER A 327 -31.73 10.57 17.42
C SER A 327 -32.03 9.22 18.08
N THR A 328 -33.21 8.66 17.80
CA THR A 328 -33.57 7.28 18.18
C THR A 328 -32.80 6.24 17.37
N SER A 329 -32.34 6.59 16.16
CA SER A 329 -31.66 5.67 15.24
C SER A 329 -30.13 5.76 15.28
N SER A 330 -29.57 6.89 15.73
CA SER A 330 -28.12 7.15 15.71
C SER A 330 -27.60 7.82 16.99
N THR A 331 -26.30 7.70 17.21
CA THR A 331 -25.53 8.45 18.20
C THR A 331 -24.51 9.30 17.46
N THR A 332 -24.54 10.61 17.68
CA THR A 332 -23.59 11.56 17.08
C THR A 332 -22.35 11.62 17.96
N PHE A 333 -21.19 11.29 17.41
CA PHE A 333 -19.87 11.48 18.02
C PHE A 333 -19.24 12.75 17.46
N THR A 334 -18.80 13.66 18.32
CA THR A 334 -18.11 14.90 17.93
C THR A 334 -16.67 14.85 18.41
N PHE A 335 -15.72 15.09 17.50
CA PHE A 335 -14.29 15.05 17.73
C PHE A 335 -13.74 16.47 17.64
N ASP A 336 -13.10 16.92 18.71
CA ASP A 336 -12.43 18.22 18.74
C ASP A 336 -10.99 18.05 18.27
N LEU A 337 -10.63 18.67 17.15
CA LEU A 337 -9.33 18.50 16.51
C LEU A 337 -8.38 19.66 16.82
N THR A 338 -7.12 19.35 17.12
CA THR A 338 -6.07 20.35 17.34
C THR A 338 -5.59 21.00 16.03
N ILE A 339 -5.71 20.29 14.92
CA ILE A 339 -5.30 20.69 13.56
C ILE A 339 -6.36 20.15 12.59
N PRO A 340 -6.66 20.84 11.48
CA PRO A 340 -7.55 20.30 10.46
C PRO A 340 -7.13 18.93 9.92
N PRO A 341 -8.08 18.13 9.40
CA PRO A 341 -7.78 16.90 8.67
C PRO A 341 -6.86 17.14 7.47
N THR A 342 -6.05 16.15 7.12
CA THR A 342 -5.25 16.18 5.89
C THR A 342 -6.04 15.67 4.71
N PHE A 343 -5.78 16.24 3.54
CA PHE A 343 -6.28 15.81 2.23
C PHE A 343 -5.07 15.53 1.35
N GLY A 344 -4.91 14.30 0.87
CA GLY A 344 -3.74 13.91 0.06
C GLY A 344 -2.40 14.06 0.77
N GLY A 345 -2.43 13.97 2.11
CA GLY A 345 -1.28 14.22 2.97
C GLY A 345 -0.93 15.70 3.15
N VAL A 346 -1.71 16.64 2.61
CA VAL A 346 -1.52 18.07 2.78
C VAL A 346 -2.42 18.58 3.91
N ILE A 347 -1.85 19.35 4.84
CA ILE A 347 -2.61 20.05 5.88
C ILE A 347 -3.14 21.36 5.29
N PRO A 348 -4.46 21.62 5.33
CA PRO A 348 -5.01 22.91 4.92
C PRO A 348 -4.37 24.08 5.66
N GLU A 349 -4.10 25.20 4.97
CA GLU A 349 -3.42 26.38 5.54
C GLU A 349 -4.16 27.01 6.73
N THR A 350 -5.48 26.80 6.82
CA THR A 350 -6.32 27.37 7.87
C THR A 350 -6.19 26.60 9.19
N ARG A 351 -5.40 27.13 10.14
CA ARG A 351 -5.19 26.58 11.51
C ARG A 351 -6.34 26.84 12.50
N GLN A 352 -7.60 26.84 12.06
CA GLN A 352 -8.71 26.97 13.01
C GLN A 352 -9.00 25.61 13.65
N ALA A 353 -9.41 25.62 14.94
CA ALA A 353 -9.92 24.43 15.59
C ALA A 353 -11.13 23.91 14.80
N VAL A 354 -11.10 22.63 14.44
CA VAL A 354 -12.15 21.99 13.65
C VAL A 354 -12.84 20.93 14.51
N THR A 355 -14.16 20.95 14.50
CA THR A 355 -14.96 19.86 15.07
C THR A 355 -15.44 18.94 13.96
N LEU A 356 -15.24 17.63 14.12
CA LEU A 356 -15.79 16.62 13.23
C LEU A 356 -16.96 15.92 13.92
N ALA A 357 -18.15 15.92 13.32
CA ALA A 357 -19.31 15.17 13.83
C ALA A 357 -19.61 13.94 12.95
N ILE A 358 -19.80 12.79 13.58
CA ILE A 358 -20.02 11.47 12.98
C ILE A 358 -21.30 10.87 13.56
N ASP A 359 -22.29 10.58 12.72
CA ASP A 359 -23.44 9.80 13.15
C ASP A 359 -23.15 8.30 13.02
N ILE A 360 -23.32 7.57 14.12
CA ILE A 360 -23.14 6.12 14.20
C ILE A 360 -24.49 5.47 14.50
N PRO A 361 -24.93 4.44 13.73
CA PRO A 361 -26.14 3.69 14.05
C PRO A 361 -26.12 3.19 15.49
N ARG A 362 -27.24 3.32 16.22
CA ARG A 362 -27.28 3.01 17.66
C ARG A 362 -26.83 1.58 17.98
N GLY A 363 -27.14 0.61 17.11
CA GLY A 363 -26.68 -0.78 17.25
C GLY A 363 -25.15 -0.97 17.15
N ASN A 364 -24.45 -0.04 16.50
CA ASN A 364 -22.99 -0.09 16.31
C ASN A 364 -22.24 0.77 17.35
N ARG A 365 -22.95 1.47 18.25
CA ARG A 365 -22.36 2.42 19.20
C ARG A 365 -21.28 1.76 20.05
N GLU A 366 -21.59 0.63 20.69
CA GLU A 366 -20.65 -0.03 21.60
C GLU A 366 -19.40 -0.53 20.87
N GLN A 367 -19.56 -1.08 19.67
CA GLN A 367 -18.44 -1.52 18.84
C GLN A 367 -17.55 -0.33 18.44
N PHE A 368 -18.14 0.80 18.05
CA PHE A 368 -17.40 2.01 17.70
C PHE A 368 -16.69 2.63 18.92
N MET A 369 -17.32 2.65 20.09
CA MET A 369 -16.66 3.10 21.32
C MET A 369 -15.51 2.17 21.72
N ALA A 370 -15.74 0.86 21.67
CA ALA A 370 -14.71 -0.13 21.96
C ALA A 370 -13.52 0.00 21.00
N SER A 371 -13.77 0.29 19.71
CA SER A 371 -12.70 0.43 18.72
C SER A 371 -11.82 1.64 18.99
N LEU A 372 -12.41 2.80 19.31
CA LEU A 372 -11.68 4.01 19.69
C LEU A 372 -10.90 3.80 21.00
N LYS A 373 -11.50 3.15 22.00
CA LYS A 373 -10.82 2.81 23.26
C LYS A 373 -9.62 1.90 23.03
N ASN A 374 -9.76 0.88 22.19
CA ASN A 374 -8.68 -0.03 21.81
C ASN A 374 -7.50 0.69 21.11
N ARG A 375 -7.76 1.86 20.52
CA ARG A 375 -6.77 2.71 19.85
C ARG A 375 -6.22 3.82 20.75
N GLY A 376 -6.39 3.67 22.07
CA GLY A 376 -5.81 4.57 23.06
C GLY A 376 -6.62 5.85 23.33
N LEU A 377 -7.79 6.02 22.71
CA LEU A 377 -8.61 7.23 22.87
C LEU A 377 -9.55 7.20 24.08
N ALA A 378 -9.43 6.19 24.96
CA ALA A 378 -10.33 6.04 26.11
C ALA A 378 -10.36 7.26 27.04
N HIS A 379 -9.21 7.92 27.23
CA HIS A 379 -9.06 9.11 28.07
C HIS A 379 -9.54 10.42 27.40
N ARG A 380 -9.93 10.35 26.12
CA ARG A 380 -10.42 11.50 25.33
C ARG A 380 -11.93 11.63 25.36
N PHE A 381 -12.65 10.63 25.86
CA PHE A 381 -14.09 10.72 26.05
C PHE A 381 -14.38 11.66 27.22
N ASP A 382 -15.08 12.76 26.96
CA ASP A 382 -15.65 13.58 28.03
C ASP A 382 -16.78 12.75 28.67
N GLN A 383 -16.68 12.50 29.98
CA GLN A 383 -17.72 11.81 30.77
C GLN A 383 -18.86 12.74 31.11
#